data_AF-A0AAW9E864-F1
#
_entry.id   AF-A0AAW9E864-F1
#
_cell.length_a   1.000
_cell.length_b   1.000
_cell.length_c   1.000
_cell.angle_alpha   90.00
_cell.angle_beta   90.00
_cell.angle_gamma   90.00
#
_symmetry.space_group_name_H-M   'P 1'
#
loop_
_entity.id
_entity.type
_entity.pdbx_description
1 polymer ?
#
loop_
_entity_poly.entity_id
_entity_poly.type
_entity_poly.pdbx_seq_one_letter_code
_entity_poly.pdbx_strand_id
1 'polypeptide(L)' 'MADIEIRQESPTAFYIKVHETDNVAIIVNDNGLKAGTRFPDGLELVEHIPQGHKVALVDIPVHGEIVRYGEVIGYA' A
#
# COMPACT_ATOMS: atom_id res chain seq x y z
N MET A 1 32.37 15.60 19.61
CA MET A 1 31.78 14.72 18.57
C MET A 1 30.31 15.10 18.54
N ALA A 2 29.85 15.72 17.46
CA ALA A 2 28.45 16.17 17.38
C ALA A 2 27.56 14.96 17.12
N ASP A 3 26.62 14.71 18.01
CA ASP A 3 25.56 13.71 17.82
C ASP A 3 24.68 14.16 16.65
N ILE A 4 24.83 13.52 15.50
CA ILE A 4 23.98 13.75 14.34
C ILE A 4 22.67 12.99 14.58
N GLU A 5 21.63 13.69 15.00
CA GLU A 5 20.26 13.18 14.98
C GLU A 5 19.79 13.06 13.53
N ILE A 6 19.71 11.85 12.99
CA ILE A 6 19.06 11.59 11.70
C ILE A 6 17.54 11.58 11.95
N ARG A 7 16.86 12.68 11.60
CA ARG A 7 15.40 12.74 11.59
C ARG A 7 14.91 12.38 10.19
N GLN A 8 14.12 11.31 10.08
CA GLN A 8 13.42 11.03 8.83
C GLN A 8 12.36 12.12 8.60
N GLU A 9 12.26 12.62 7.36
CA GLU A 9 11.11 13.40 6.96
C GLU A 9 9.84 12.56 7.10
N SER A 10 8.73 13.19 7.51
CA SER A 10 7.45 12.51 7.62
C SER A 10 7.09 11.86 6.28
N PRO A 11 6.74 10.56 6.25
CA PRO A 11 6.37 9.91 5.00
C PRO A 11 5.17 10.61 4.37
N THR A 12 5.16 10.74 3.05
CA THR A 12 4.07 11.40 2.30
C THR A 12 3.14 10.41 1.61
N ALA A 13 3.38 9.10 1.75
CA ALA A 13 2.61 8.03 1.14
C ALA A 13 2.33 6.94 2.18
N PHE A 14 1.05 6.59 2.33
CA PHE A 14 0.59 5.62 3.31
C PHE A 14 -0.46 4.69 2.69
N TYR A 15 -0.37 3.42 3.06
CA TYR A 15 -1.46 2.48 2.94
C TYR A 15 -1.73 1.82 4.29
N ILE A 16 -2.93 1.28 4.48
CA ILE A 16 -3.29 0.46 5.63
C ILE A 16 -3.53 -0.97 5.17
N LYS A 17 -2.67 -1.88 5.67
CA LYS A 17 -2.85 -3.33 5.63
C LYS A 17 -3.38 -3.77 7.00
N VAL A 18 -4.50 -4.48 7.04
CA VAL A 18 -5.19 -4.76 8.31
C VAL A 18 -4.70 -6.06 8.95
N HIS A 19 -4.57 -7.10 8.13
CA HIS A 19 -4.12 -8.42 8.58
C HIS A 19 -2.86 -8.85 7.83
N GLU A 20 -2.02 -9.67 8.46
CA GLU A 20 -0.73 -10.09 7.89
C GLU A 20 -0.88 -10.87 6.58
N THR A 21 -1.98 -11.63 6.44
CA THR A 21 -2.29 -12.40 5.22
C THR A 21 -2.94 -11.59 4.11
N ASP A 22 -3.24 -10.30 4.32
CA ASP A 22 -3.86 -9.47 3.29
C ASP A 22 -2.91 -9.30 2.09
N ASN A 23 -3.46 -9.44 0.88
CA ASN A 23 -2.76 -9.18 -0.38
C ASN A 23 -3.21 -7.86 -1.03
N VAL A 24 -4.09 -7.11 -0.35
CA VAL A 24 -4.47 -5.74 -0.68
C VAL A 24 -4.34 -4.82 0.52
N ALA A 25 -4.15 -3.53 0.28
CA ALA A 25 -4.19 -2.48 1.30
C ALA A 25 -5.04 -1.29 0.84
N ILE A 26 -5.29 -0.33 1.72
CA ILE A 26 -6.06 0.88 1.41
C ILE A 26 -5.18 2.12 1.39
N ILE A 27 -5.25 2.91 0.33
CA ILE A 27 -4.61 4.23 0.26
C ILE A 27 -5.34 5.22 1.16
N VAL A 28 -4.61 5.96 1.99
CA VAL A 28 -5.20 6.91 2.96
C VAL A 28 -4.80 8.37 2.74
N ASN A 29 -3.96 8.65 1.76
CA ASN A 29 -3.56 10.01 1.39
C ASN A 29 -4.71 10.79 0.75
N ASP A 30 -4.87 12.05 1.14
CA ASP A 30 -5.84 12.97 0.52
C ASP A 30 -5.60 13.08 -0.99
N ASN A 31 -6.69 13.03 -1.78
CA ASN A 31 -6.67 12.96 -3.25
C ASN A 31 -6.03 11.67 -3.84
N GLY A 32 -5.69 10.70 -3.00
CA GLY A 32 -5.06 9.46 -3.41
C GLY A 32 -3.58 9.61 -3.73
N LEU A 33 -3.04 8.62 -4.44
CA LEU A 33 -1.62 8.58 -4.83
C LEU A 33 -1.50 8.35 -6.33
N LYS A 34 -0.56 9.06 -6.95
CA LYS A 34 -0.25 8.96 -8.38
C LYS A 34 0.62 7.72 -8.68
N ALA A 35 0.62 7.31 -9.93
CA ALA A 35 1.59 6.35 -10.46
C ALA A 35 3.03 6.78 -10.16
N GLY A 36 3.92 5.81 -9.94
CA GLY A 36 5.32 6.01 -9.55
C GLY A 36 5.54 6.34 -8.08
N THR A 37 4.47 6.43 -7.27
CA THR A 37 4.63 6.54 -5.80
C THR A 37 5.25 5.28 -5.25
N ARG A 38 6.33 5.42 -4.47
CA ARG A 38 7.06 4.31 -3.84
C ARG A 38 6.82 4.25 -2.33
N PHE A 39 6.78 3.05 -1.80
CA PHE A 39 6.70 2.76 -0.37
C PHE A 39 8.01 2.14 0.14
N PRO A 40 8.29 2.20 1.46
CA PRO A 40 9.53 1.68 2.04
C PRO A 40 9.76 0.17 1.85
N ASP A 41 8.71 -0.60 1.61
CA ASP A 41 8.75 -2.04 1.35
C ASP A 41 9.10 -2.39 -0.11
N GLY A 42 9.28 -1.38 -0.96
CA GLY A 42 9.59 -1.54 -2.37
C GLY A 42 8.39 -1.52 -3.31
N LEU A 43 7.16 -1.45 -2.78
CA LEU A 43 5.95 -1.31 -3.60
C LEU A 43 5.97 0.01 -4.39
N GLU A 44 5.62 -0.06 -5.67
CA GLU A 44 5.48 1.10 -6.55
C GLU A 44 4.13 1.06 -7.26
N LEU A 45 3.39 2.17 -7.22
CA LEU A 45 2.09 2.25 -7.89
C LEU A 45 2.25 2.35 -9.40
N VAL A 46 1.54 1.51 -10.15
CA VAL A 46 1.54 1.56 -11.63
C VAL A 46 0.54 2.57 -12.20
N GLU A 47 -0.47 2.95 -11.42
CA GLU A 47 -1.53 3.87 -11.80
C GLU A 47 -1.94 4.79 -10.63
N HIS A 48 -2.85 5.73 -10.89
CA HIS A 48 -3.43 6.54 -9.82
C HIS A 48 -4.45 5.73 -9.02
N ILE A 49 -4.36 5.79 -7.69
CA ILE A 49 -5.29 5.12 -6.78
C ILE A 49 -5.93 6.18 -5.87
N PRO A 50 -7.26 6.38 -5.94
CA PRO A 50 -7.96 7.30 -5.05
C PRO A 50 -7.86 6.92 -3.57
N GLN A 51 -8.05 7.91 -2.70
CA GLN A 51 -8.17 7.67 -1.26
C GLN A 51 -9.32 6.69 -0.97
N GLY A 52 -9.09 5.74 -0.06
CA GLY A 52 -10.06 4.70 0.31
C GLY A 52 -10.12 3.50 -0.63
N HIS A 53 -9.44 3.55 -1.78
CA HIS A 53 -9.42 2.44 -2.74
C HIS A 53 -8.33 1.41 -2.42
N LYS A 54 -8.55 0.19 -2.91
CA LYS A 54 -7.63 -0.94 -2.73
C LYS A 54 -6.43 -0.82 -3.67
N VAL A 55 -5.24 -1.10 -3.15
CA VAL A 55 -4.02 -1.37 -3.91
C VAL A 55 -3.63 -2.84 -3.72
N ALA A 56 -3.18 -3.51 -4.78
CA ALA A 56 -2.60 -4.85 -4.69
C ALA A 56 -1.16 -4.76 -4.15
N LEU A 57 -0.83 -5.59 -3.15
CA LEU A 57 0.50 -5.64 -2.54
C LEU A 57 1.44 -6.64 -3.22
N VAL A 58 0.86 -7.55 -4.00
CA VAL A 58 1.54 -8.60 -4.75
C VAL A 58 0.80 -8.81 -6.07
N ASP A 59 1.43 -9.48 -7.02
CA ASP A 59 0.74 -9.95 -8.22
C ASP A 59 -0.31 -10.99 -7.83
N ILE A 60 -1.57 -10.74 -8.21
CA ILE A 60 -2.68 -11.68 -8.00
C ILE A 60 -3.00 -12.31 -9.36
N PRO A 61 -2.87 -13.64 -9.53
CA PRO A 61 -3.18 -14.30 -10.79
C PRO A 61 -4.68 -14.21 -11.10
N VAL A 62 -5.05 -14.43 -12.35
CA VAL A 62 -6.47 -14.57 -12.75
C VAL A 62 -7.13 -15.65 -11.89
N HIS A 63 -8.31 -15.36 -11.35
CA HIS A 63 -9.04 -16.20 -10.38
C HIS A 63 -8.34 -16.39 -9.03
N GLY A 64 -7.25 -15.66 -8.75
CA GLY A 64 -6.59 -15.64 -7.46
C GLY A 64 -7.46 -14.97 -6.40
N GLU A 65 -7.33 -15.43 -5.15
CA GLU A 65 -8.06 -14.88 -4.00
C GLU A 65 -7.64 -13.44 -3.74
N ILE A 66 -8.61 -12.56 -3.48
CA ILE A 66 -8.38 -11.22 -2.95
C ILE A 66 -8.65 -11.30 -1.45
N VAL A 67 -7.62 -11.10 -0.63
CA VAL A 67 -7.65 -11.29 0.83
C VAL A 67 -7.54 -9.95 1.54
N ARG A 68 -8.54 -9.65 2.38
CA ARG A 68 -8.55 -8.45 3.24
C ARG A 68 -9.20 -8.78 4.60
N TYR A 69 -8.68 -8.20 5.68
CA TYR A 69 -9.07 -8.57 7.06
C TYR A 69 -8.77 -10.04 7.39
N GLY A 70 -7.87 -10.67 6.66
CA GLY A 70 -7.59 -12.10 6.78
C GLY A 70 -8.60 -13.02 6.08
N GLU A 71 -9.60 -12.45 5.40
CA GLU A 71 -10.69 -13.18 4.77
C GLU A 71 -10.67 -13.01 3.24
N VAL A 72 -11.12 -14.03 2.52
CA VAL A 72 -11.32 -13.94 1.06
C VAL A 72 -12.54 -13.07 0.79
N ILE A 73 -12.34 -11.93 0.12
CA ILE A 73 -13.39 -10.97 -0.22
C ILE A 73 -13.82 -11.03 -1.70
N GLY A 74 -13.16 -11.85 -2.51
CA GLY A 74 -13.43 -12.00 -3.94
C GLY A 74 -12.30 -12.69 -4.68
N TYR A 75 -12.40 -12.72 -6.00
CA TYR A 75 -11.41 -13.31 -6.91
C TYR A 75 -11.11 -12.35 -8.06
N ALA A 76 -9.86 -12.31 -8.53
CA ALA A 76 -9.40 -11.45 -9.61
C ALA A 76 -9.88 -11.88 -11.00
#